data_AF-A0A9D8T6S1-F1
#
_entry.id   AF-A0A9D8T6S1-F1
#
_cell.length_a   1.000
_cell.length_b   1.000
_cell.length_c   1.000
_cell.angle_alpha   90.00
_cell.angle_beta   90.00
_cell.angle_gamma   90.00
#
_symmetry.space_group_name_H-M   'P 1'
#
loop_
_entity.id
_entity.type
_entity.pdbx_description
1 polymer ?
#
loop_
_entity_poly.entity_id
_entity_poly.type
_entity_poly.pdbx_seq_one_letter_code
_entity_poly.pdbx_strand_id
1 'polypeptide(L)'
;YFRLDEDLFPFEPEQVVLMAGINGIREDNDRMMAKYETIGDAIAARGIKVYFCSILPLRHGDTWDRFQYQGKIMQLNARIKELAERKYAGYIDYHTAMLDPAGELAEAYARPDGTHITFAGYCVMAEILKNNVELF
;
A
#
# COMPACT_ATOMS: atom_id res chain seq x y z
N TYR A 1 -12.03 -8.66 -2.45
CA TYR A 1 -13.20 -7.83 -2.08
C TYR A 1 -14.26 -8.60 -1.30
N PHE A 2 -14.21 -9.94 -1.17
CA PHE A 2 -15.25 -10.73 -0.47
C PHE A 2 -15.51 -10.37 1.00
N ARG A 3 -14.64 -9.57 1.64
CA ARG A 3 -14.77 -9.21 3.05
C ARG A 3 -15.15 -7.74 3.28
N LEU A 4 -15.47 -6.95 2.23
CA LEU A 4 -15.87 -5.56 2.44
C LEU A 4 -17.18 -5.46 3.23
N ASP A 5 -18.16 -6.33 2.95
CA ASP A 5 -19.44 -6.36 3.67
C ASP A 5 -19.32 -6.86 5.12
N GLU A 6 -18.26 -7.60 5.47
CA GLU A 6 -18.03 -8.11 6.83
C GLU A 6 -17.11 -7.20 7.65
N ASP A 7 -16.00 -6.77 7.04
CA ASP A 7 -14.87 -6.19 7.76
C ASP A 7 -14.72 -4.68 7.55
N LEU A 8 -15.53 -4.06 6.68
CA LEU A 8 -15.43 -2.64 6.40
C LEU A 8 -16.75 -1.90 6.52
N PHE A 9 -17.75 -2.30 5.73
CA PHE A 9 -18.97 -1.52 5.59
C PHE A 9 -19.86 -1.44 6.85
N PRO A 10 -19.95 -2.47 7.72
CA PRO A 10 -20.72 -2.36 8.95
C PRO A 10 -20.22 -1.27 9.92
N PHE A 11 -18.99 -0.80 9.75
CA PHE A 11 -18.40 0.26 10.57
C PHE A 11 -18.69 1.67 10.05
N GLU A 12 -19.36 1.80 8.89
CA GLU A 12 -19.73 3.06 8.26
C GLU A 12 -18.60 4.12 8.27
N PRO A 13 -17.36 3.78 7.84
CA PRO A 13 -16.24 4.69 7.99
C PRO A 13 -16.38 5.89 7.05
N GLU A 14 -15.98 7.07 7.51
CA GLU A 14 -15.90 8.26 6.64
C GLU A 14 -14.75 8.14 5.63
N GLN A 15 -13.67 7.46 6.02
CA GLN A 15 -12.43 7.36 5.25
C GLN A 15 -11.78 5.98 5.42
N VAL A 16 -11.10 5.50 4.37
CA VAL A 16 -10.40 4.22 4.33
C VAL A 16 -9.00 4.41 3.76
N VAL A 17 -8.02 3.86 4.46
CA VAL A 17 -6.63 3.80 4.03
C VAL A 17 -6.33 2.36 3.62
N LEU A 18 -6.13 2.11 2.33
CA LEU A 18 -5.95 0.78 1.78
C LEU A 18 -4.54 0.57 1.25
N MET A 19 -3.81 -0.36 1.88
CA MET A 19 -2.53 -0.86 1.42
C MET A 19 -2.67 -2.33 1.01
N ALA A 20 -2.31 -2.67 -0.23
CA ALA A 20 -2.35 -4.03 -0.74
C ALA A 20 -1.24 -4.25 -1.79
N GLY A 21 -1.03 -5.50 -2.22
CA GLY A 21 -0.26 -5.77 -3.43
C GLY A 21 0.92 -6.73 -3.26
N ILE A 22 1.69 -6.64 -2.17
CA ILE A 22 2.91 -7.47 -2.03
C ILE A 22 2.66 -8.98 -2.08
N ASN A 23 1.51 -9.43 -1.58
CA ASN A 23 1.12 -10.85 -1.63
C ASN A 23 0.61 -11.28 -3.01
N GLY A 24 0.15 -10.32 -3.83
CA GLY A 24 -0.28 -10.55 -5.20
C GLY A 24 0.81 -10.25 -6.23
N ILE A 25 2.05 -9.94 -5.82
CA ILE A 25 3.08 -9.37 -6.71
C ILE A 25 3.46 -10.26 -7.89
N ARG A 26 3.16 -11.56 -7.84
CA ARG A 26 3.36 -12.49 -8.95
C ARG A 26 2.30 -12.36 -10.05
N GLU A 27 1.13 -11.79 -9.76
CA GLU A 27 0.06 -11.54 -10.74
C GLU A 27 0.41 -10.42 -11.71
N ASP A 28 -0.17 -10.44 -12.91
CA ASP A 28 0.00 -9.39 -13.90
C ASP A 28 -0.39 -7.97 -13.39
N ASN A 29 0.32 -6.94 -13.86
CA ASN A 29 0.12 -5.56 -13.42
C ASN A 29 -1.31 -5.05 -13.72
N ASP A 30 -1.85 -5.35 -14.90
CA ASP A 30 -3.20 -4.88 -15.27
C ASP A 30 -4.26 -5.57 -14.43
N ARG A 31 -4.07 -6.86 -14.13
CA ARG A 31 -4.96 -7.60 -13.23
C ARG A 31 -4.93 -7.02 -11.80
N MET A 32 -3.75 -6.65 -11.30
CA MET A 32 -3.64 -6.00 -10.00
C MET A 32 -4.33 -4.63 -10.00
N MET A 33 -4.11 -3.81 -11.03
CA MET A 33 -4.74 -2.49 -11.15
C MET A 33 -6.27 -2.57 -11.28
N ALA A 34 -6.79 -3.54 -12.03
CA ALA A 34 -8.22 -3.78 -12.13
C ALA A 34 -8.85 -4.12 -10.75
N LYS A 35 -8.13 -4.90 -9.92
CA LYS A 35 -8.57 -5.19 -8.54
C LYS A 35 -8.56 -3.95 -7.66
N TYR A 36 -7.52 -3.10 -7.78
CA TYR A 36 -7.45 -1.81 -7.09
C TYR A 36 -8.65 -0.93 -7.43
N GLU A 37 -8.93 -0.74 -8.72
CA GLU A 37 -10.05 0.08 -9.17
C GLU A 37 -11.40 -0.53 -8.74
N THR A 38 -11.57 -1.85 -8.86
CA THR A 38 -12.80 -2.52 -8.43
C THR A 38 -13.07 -2.34 -6.94
N ILE A 39 -12.04 -2.48 -6.09
CA ILE A 39 -12.18 -2.29 -4.64
C ILE A 39 -12.42 -0.82 -4.30
N GLY A 40 -11.65 0.09 -4.91
CA GLY A 40 -11.81 1.53 -4.70
C GLY A 40 -13.20 2.00 -5.08
N ASP A 41 -13.73 1.56 -6.21
CA ASP A 41 -15.07 1.91 -6.68
C ASP A 41 -16.16 1.40 -5.75
N ALA A 42 -16.05 0.15 -5.29
CA ALA A 42 -17.01 -0.43 -4.37
C ALA A 42 -17.08 0.34 -3.04
N ILE A 43 -15.94 0.84 -2.54
CA ILE A 43 -15.87 1.63 -1.31
C ILE A 43 -16.37 3.06 -1.55
N ALA A 44 -15.87 3.73 -2.58
CA ALA A 44 -16.21 5.11 -2.91
C ALA A 44 -17.70 5.28 -3.31
N ALA A 45 -18.32 4.25 -3.90
CA ALA A 45 -19.76 4.27 -4.23
C ALA A 45 -20.67 4.43 -3.00
N ARG A 46 -20.15 4.17 -1.79
CA ARG A 46 -20.86 4.40 -0.52
C ARG A 46 -20.57 5.78 0.10
N GLY A 47 -19.89 6.67 -0.62
CA GLY A 47 -19.51 8.00 -0.14
C GLY A 47 -18.26 8.04 0.74
N ILE A 48 -17.55 6.91 0.87
CA ILE A 48 -16.38 6.75 1.73
C ILE A 48 -15.13 7.27 0.99
N LYS A 49 -14.32 8.12 1.64
CA LYS A 49 -13.05 8.60 1.06
C LYS A 49 -12.03 7.47 1.02
N VAL A 50 -11.43 7.18 -0.13
CA VAL A 50 -10.42 6.12 -0.28
C VAL A 50 -9.04 6.71 -0.48
N TYR A 51 -8.09 6.36 0.38
CA TYR A 51 -6.67 6.65 0.25
C TYR A 51 -5.91 5.37 -0.09
N PHE A 52 -5.24 5.32 -1.23
CA PHE A 52 -4.37 4.20 -1.56
C PHE A 52 -2.95 4.42 -1.07
N CYS A 53 -2.33 3.36 -0.59
CA CYS A 53 -0.94 3.39 -0.12
C CYS A 53 -0.01 2.68 -1.12
N SER A 54 1.21 3.18 -1.21
CA SER A 54 2.29 2.51 -1.90
C SER A 54 2.53 1.09 -1.35
N ILE A 55 2.91 0.14 -2.21
CA ILE A 55 3.56 -1.11 -1.82
C ILE A 55 4.96 -0.79 -1.30
N LEU A 56 5.33 -1.32 -0.14
CA LEU A 56 6.65 -1.11 0.47
C LEU A 56 7.78 -1.74 -0.36
N PRO A 57 9.02 -1.23 -0.24
CA PRO A 57 10.19 -1.92 -0.77
C PRO A 57 10.43 -3.24 -0.03
N LEU A 58 11.26 -4.10 -0.63
CA LEU A 58 11.76 -5.32 -0.01
C LEU A 58 13.24 -5.19 0.35
N ARG A 59 13.72 -6.04 1.26
CA ARG A 59 15.14 -6.16 1.59
C ARG A 59 15.72 -7.45 1.01
N HIS A 60 16.98 -7.40 0.59
CA HIS A 60 17.70 -8.59 0.14
C HIS A 60 17.73 -9.66 1.24
N GLY A 61 17.57 -10.92 0.85
CA GLY A 61 17.30 -12.02 1.77
C GLY A 61 15.81 -12.29 2.01
N ASP A 62 14.92 -11.62 1.25
CA ASP A 62 13.49 -11.91 1.25
C ASP A 62 13.20 -13.42 1.14
N THR A 63 12.51 -13.96 2.14
CA THR A 63 12.31 -15.41 2.28
C THR A 63 11.20 -15.97 1.38
N TRP A 64 10.50 -15.11 0.65
CA TRP A 64 9.38 -15.48 -0.22
C TRP A 64 9.69 -15.35 -1.72
N ASP A 65 10.96 -15.11 -2.07
CA ASP A 65 11.42 -14.97 -3.45
C ASP A 65 10.68 -13.83 -4.18
N ARG A 66 10.43 -12.72 -3.48
CA ARG A 66 9.75 -11.55 -4.03
C ARG A 66 10.69 -10.39 -4.33
N PHE A 67 11.92 -10.42 -3.81
CA PHE A 67 12.91 -9.36 -4.00
C PHE A 67 13.17 -9.03 -5.49
N GLN A 68 13.09 -10.05 -6.37
CA GLN A 68 13.19 -9.88 -7.83
C GLN A 68 12.12 -8.95 -8.45
N TYR A 69 11.03 -8.65 -7.73
CA TYR A 69 9.94 -7.81 -8.21
C TYR A 69 10.05 -6.33 -7.80
N GLN A 70 11.19 -5.86 -7.26
CA GLN A 70 11.39 -4.44 -6.88
C GLN A 70 11.04 -3.47 -8.02
N GLY A 71 11.49 -3.74 -9.26
CA GLY A 71 11.14 -2.91 -10.41
C GLY A 71 9.64 -2.90 -10.73
N LYS A 72 8.95 -4.02 -10.51
CA LYS A 72 7.50 -4.14 -10.67
C LYS A 72 6.75 -3.38 -9.58
N ILE A 73 7.23 -3.42 -8.34
CA ILE A 73 6.70 -2.63 -7.22
C ILE A 73 6.72 -1.14 -7.58
N MET A 74 7.83 -0.63 -8.12
CA MET A 74 7.91 0.77 -8.56
C MET A 74 6.89 1.11 -9.65
N GLN A 75 6.73 0.25 -10.66
CA GLN A 75 5.74 0.45 -11.72
C GLN A 75 4.31 0.44 -11.17
N LEU A 76 3.98 -0.49 -10.28
CA LEU A 76 2.67 -0.56 -9.65
C LEU A 76 2.40 0.67 -8.79
N ASN A 77 3.35 1.11 -7.99
CA ASN A 77 3.20 2.30 -7.16
C ASN A 77 2.91 3.55 -8.00
N ALA A 78 3.59 3.71 -9.14
CA ALA A 78 3.29 4.81 -10.07
C ALA A 78 1.85 4.75 -10.59
N ARG A 79 1.37 3.56 -10.99
CA ARG A 79 0.00 3.37 -11.48
C ARG A 79 -1.06 3.52 -10.39
N ILE A 80 -0.77 3.06 -9.17
CA ILE A 80 -1.64 3.23 -8.00
C ILE A 80 -1.77 4.71 -7.66
N LYS A 81 -0.66 5.45 -7.67
CA LYS A 81 -0.66 6.90 -7.46
C LYS A 81 -1.52 7.62 -8.49
N GLU A 82 -1.30 7.36 -9.78
CA GLU A 82 -2.09 7.97 -10.85
C GLU A 82 -3.59 7.67 -10.71
N LEU A 83 -3.95 6.41 -10.41
CA LEU A 83 -5.34 6.02 -10.18
C LEU A 83 -5.94 6.75 -8.97
N ALA A 84 -5.20 6.81 -7.86
CA ALA A 84 -5.61 7.46 -6.63
C ALA A 84 -5.87 8.96 -6.81
N GLU A 85 -4.94 9.67 -7.44
CA GLU A 85 -5.04 11.11 -7.70
C GLU A 85 -6.16 11.44 -8.69
N ARG A 86 -6.43 10.54 -9.64
CA ARG A 86 -7.49 10.74 -10.65
C ARG A 86 -8.90 10.50 -10.12
N LYS A 87 -9.08 9.54 -9.20
CA LYS A 87 -10.42 8.98 -8.90
C LYS A 87 -10.79 8.92 -7.41
N TYR A 88 -9.81 8.98 -6.52
CA TYR A 88 -10.02 8.74 -5.08
C TYR A 88 -9.52 9.92 -4.24
N ALA A 89 -9.48 9.76 -2.91
CA ALA A 89 -9.17 10.86 -1.99
C ALA A 89 -7.67 11.19 -1.95
N GLY A 90 -6.80 10.24 -2.29
CA GLY A 90 -5.37 10.51 -2.42
C GLY A 90 -4.48 9.28 -2.38
N TYR A 91 -3.18 9.53 -2.54
CA TYR A 91 -2.12 8.53 -2.47
C TYR A 91 -1.19 8.81 -1.30
N ILE A 92 -0.82 7.78 -0.55
CA ILE A 92 0.12 7.84 0.57
C ILE A 92 1.39 7.08 0.20
N ASP A 93 2.50 7.81 0.11
CA ASP A 93 3.80 7.27 -0.29
C ASP A 93 4.62 6.78 0.92
N TYR A 94 4.37 5.56 1.37
CA TYR A 94 5.22 4.90 2.35
C TYR A 94 6.52 4.37 1.72
N HIS A 95 6.52 4.03 0.43
CA HIS A 95 7.64 3.39 -0.23
C HIS A 95 8.89 4.25 -0.14
N THR A 96 8.79 5.51 -0.56
CA THR A 96 9.93 6.44 -0.57
C THR A 96 10.55 6.63 0.82
N ALA A 97 9.72 6.69 1.87
CA ALA A 97 10.19 6.90 3.24
C ALA A 97 10.86 5.67 3.88
N MET A 98 10.67 4.48 3.28
CA MET A 98 11.14 3.22 3.82
C MET A 98 12.40 2.69 3.12
N LEU A 99 12.90 3.41 2.11
CA LEU A 99 14.12 3.07 1.38
C LEU A 99 15.39 3.39 2.18
N ASP A 100 16.39 2.52 2.06
CA ASP A 100 17.78 2.86 2.33
C ASP A 100 18.48 3.43 1.07
N PRO A 101 19.73 3.91 1.17
CA PRO A 101 20.47 4.42 0.01
C PRO A 101 20.72 3.39 -1.11
N ALA A 102 20.54 2.09 -0.84
CA ALA A 102 20.64 1.04 -1.85
C ALA A 102 19.31 0.81 -2.59
N GLY A 103 18.23 1.47 -2.19
CA GLY A 103 16.90 1.29 -2.77
C GLY A 103 16.17 0.06 -2.21
N GLU A 104 16.59 -0.45 -1.06
CA GLU A 104 15.95 -1.57 -0.37
C GLU A 104 15.16 -1.09 0.85
N LEU A 105 14.32 -1.95 1.41
CA LEU A 105 13.73 -1.69 2.72
C LEU A 105 14.86 -1.50 3.74
N ALA A 106 14.88 -0.34 4.38
CA ALA A 106 15.95 0.04 5.28
C ALA A 106 16.12 -0.96 6.43
N GLU A 107 17.37 -1.27 6.77
CA GLU A 107 17.71 -2.30 7.75
C GLU A 107 17.04 -2.08 9.11
N ALA A 108 17.01 -0.83 9.57
CA ALA A 108 16.35 -0.44 10.83
C ALA A 108 14.83 -0.73 10.81
N TYR A 109 14.23 -0.79 9.63
CA TYR A 109 12.81 -1.03 9.43
C TYR A 109 12.50 -2.46 9.01
N ALA A 110 13.48 -3.27 8.61
CA ALA A 110 13.24 -4.62 8.08
C ALA A 110 13.18 -5.68 9.18
N ARG A 111 12.22 -6.61 9.06
CA ARG A 111 12.25 -7.89 9.78
C ARG A 111 13.21 -8.85 9.07
N PRO A 112 13.67 -9.92 9.76
CA PRO A 112 14.60 -10.90 9.16
C PRO A 112 14.10 -11.57 7.88
N ASP A 113 12.78 -11.55 7.65
CA ASP A 113 12.16 -12.18 6.50
C ASP A 113 12.24 -11.34 5.20
N GLY A 114 12.71 -10.10 5.28
CA GLY A 114 12.91 -9.19 4.15
C GLY A 114 11.66 -8.51 3.58
N THR A 115 10.47 -8.80 4.12
CA THR A 115 9.20 -8.17 3.70
C THR A 115 8.56 -7.34 4.80
N HIS A 116 8.45 -7.91 6.01
CA HIS A 116 7.73 -7.24 7.09
C HIS A 116 8.59 -6.17 7.74
N ILE A 117 7.93 -5.26 8.45
CA ILE A 117 8.60 -4.13 9.07
C ILE A 117 8.66 -4.24 10.59
N THR A 118 9.65 -3.57 11.18
CA THR A 118 9.82 -3.44 12.63
C THR A 118 8.86 -2.39 13.19
N PHE A 119 8.78 -2.30 14.51
CA PHE A 119 8.07 -1.22 15.20
C PHE A 119 8.53 0.17 14.74
N ALA A 120 9.84 0.37 14.53
CA ALA A 120 10.37 1.63 14.02
C ALA A 120 9.82 1.97 12.64
N GLY A 121 9.70 0.98 11.74
CA GLY A 121 9.05 1.16 10.44
C GLY A 121 7.58 1.56 10.56
N TYR A 122 6.83 0.93 11.48
CA TYR A 122 5.45 1.33 11.76
C TYR A 122 5.33 2.75 12.31
N CYS A 123 6.27 3.21 13.15
CA CYS A 123 6.29 4.60 13.62
C CYS A 123 6.43 5.59 12.47
N VAL A 124 7.31 5.31 11.50
CA VAL A 124 7.47 6.13 10.30
C VAL A 124 6.18 6.17 9.47
N MET A 125 5.57 5.01 9.21
CA MET A 125 4.28 4.95 8.49
C MET A 125 3.17 5.70 9.23
N ALA A 126 3.08 5.59 10.55
CA ALA A 126 2.09 6.30 11.35
C ALA A 126 2.25 7.83 11.25
N GLU A 127 3.49 8.32 11.23
CA GLU A 127 3.77 9.75 11.08
C GLU A 127 3.40 10.25 9.69
N ILE A 128 3.72 9.48 8.64
CA ILE A 128 3.31 9.82 7.27
C ILE A 128 1.80 9.86 7.15
N LEU A 129 1.10 8.88 7.74
CA LEU A 129 -0.35 8.82 7.70
C LEU A 129 -0.99 10.07 8.33
N LYS A 130 -0.55 10.47 9.53
CA LYS A 130 -1.01 11.67 10.23
C LYS A 130 -0.87 12.94 9.40
N ASN A 131 0.17 13.02 8.57
CA ASN A 131 0.44 14.18 7.73
C ASN A 131 -0.34 14.19 6.39
N ASN A 132 -0.93 13.06 6.00
CA ASN A 132 -1.64 12.92 4.72
C ASN A 132 -3.15 12.76 4.85
N VAL A 133 -3.64 12.40 6.04
CA VAL A 133 -5.05 12.16 6.32
C VAL A 133 -5.42 12.98 7.54
N GLU A 134 -6.50 13.75 7.43
CA GLU A 134 -7.06 14.46 8.58
C GLU A 134 -7.59 13.43 9.57
N LEU A 135 -6.88 13.28 10.69
CA LEU A 135 -7.26 12.43 11.80
C LEU A 135 -8.00 13.31 12.82
N PHE A 136 -9.06 12.75 13.39
CA PHE A 136 -10.01 13.39 14.32
C PHE A 136 -9.35 14.20 15.46
#